data_AF-A0A3D4PQP9-F1
#
_entry.id   AF-A0A3D4PQP9-F1
#
_cell.length_a   1.000
_cell.length_b   1.000
_cell.length_c   1.000
_cell.angle_alpha   90.00
_cell.angle_beta   90.00
_cell.angle_gamma   90.00
#
_symmetry.space_group_name_H-M   'P 1'
#
loop_
_entity.id
_entity.type
_entity.pdbx_description
1 polymer ?
#
loop_
_entity_poly.entity_id
_entity_poly.type
_entity_poly.pdbx_seq_one_letter_code
_entity_poly.pdbx_strand_id
1 'polypeptide(L)' 'LGAQIATDGAAIAGVMLESNLVAGAQKLDVAAGRGRLTYGQSVTDACMDWDSTVTALAALANGVRGRRAAD' A
#
# COMPACT_ATOMS: atom_id res chain seq x y z
N LEU A 1 -3.25 12.04 2.10
CA LEU A 1 -4.38 11.22 2.60
C LEU A 1 -4.44 11.14 4.11
N GLY A 2 -3.41 10.65 4.82
CA GLY A 2 -3.43 10.60 6.30
C GLY A 2 -3.77 11.93 6.98
N ALA A 3 -3.22 13.05 6.47
CA ALA A 3 -3.58 14.40 6.95
C ALA A 3 -5.06 14.76 6.69
N GLN A 4 -5.60 14.43 5.53
CA GLN A 4 -7.01 14.68 5.20
C GLN A 4 -7.95 13.84 6.07
N ILE A 5 -7.55 12.60 6.42
CA ILE A 5 -8.29 11.78 7.38
C ILE A 5 -8.35 12.47 8.75
N ALA A 6 -7.28 13.15 9.16
CA ALA A 6 -7.18 13.81 10.47
C ALA A 6 -8.07 15.06 10.60
N THR A 7 -8.26 15.84 9.52
CA THR A 7 -8.98 17.13 9.58
C THR A 7 -10.44 17.04 9.14
N ASP A 8 -10.73 16.34 8.03
CA ASP A 8 -12.05 16.34 7.37
C ASP A 8 -12.45 14.95 6.87
N GLY A 9 -11.84 13.91 7.45
CA GLY A 9 -11.93 12.52 7.00
C GLY A 9 -13.26 11.83 7.23
N ALA A 10 -14.31 12.50 7.69
CA ALA A 10 -15.58 11.87 8.04
C ALA A 10 -16.25 11.18 6.84
N ALA A 11 -16.05 11.70 5.63
CA ALA A 11 -16.57 11.11 4.39
C ALA A 11 -15.73 9.94 3.86
N ILE A 12 -14.53 9.69 4.39
CA ILE A 12 -13.63 8.65 3.92
C ILE A 12 -13.81 7.40 4.80
N ALA A 13 -14.53 6.41 4.27
CA ALA A 13 -14.76 5.15 4.96
C ALA A 13 -13.54 4.21 4.94
N GLY A 14 -12.71 4.27 3.89
CA GLY A 14 -11.57 3.38 3.73
C GLY A 14 -10.71 3.72 2.50
N VAL A 15 -9.59 3.02 2.36
CA VAL A 15 -8.62 3.19 1.27
C VAL A 15 -8.13 1.82 0.81
N MET A 16 -7.70 1.72 -0.44
CA MET A 16 -7.06 0.52 -0.99
C MET A 16 -5.61 0.84 -1.35
N LEU A 17 -4.69 -0.08 -1.04
CA LEU A 17 -3.26 0.05 -1.31
C LEU A 17 -2.77 -1.24 -1.99
N GLU A 18 -2.09 -1.11 -3.13
CA GLU A 18 -1.42 -2.24 -3.79
C GLU A 18 0.02 -2.33 -3.31
N SER A 19 0.31 -3.36 -2.51
CA SER A 19 1.62 -3.57 -1.88
C SER A 19 2.11 -4.99 -2.09
N ASN A 20 3.43 -5.15 -2.14
CA ASN A 20 4.11 -6.44 -2.16
C ASN A 20 5.47 -6.31 -1.46
N LEU A 21 6.21 -7.42 -1.31
CA LEU A 21 7.50 -7.40 -0.62
C LEU A 21 8.53 -6.54 -1.37
N VAL A 22 8.53 -6.63 -2.70
CA VAL A 22 9.40 -5.88 -3.60
C VAL A 22 8.54 -4.95 -4.46
N ALA A 23 8.95 -3.69 -4.57
CA ALA A 23 8.26 -2.68 -5.35
C ALA A 23 8.22 -2.99 -6.86
N GLY A 24 7.30 -2.33 -7.55
CA GLY A 24 7.15 -2.40 -8.99
C GLY A 24 6.42 -3.65 -9.46
N ALA A 25 6.64 -3.97 -10.73
CA ALA A 25 6.10 -5.16 -11.37
C ALA A 25 7.17 -5.82 -12.25
N GLN A 26 7.04 -7.13 -12.45
CA GLN A 26 7.87 -7.94 -13.32
C GLN A 26 7.01 -8.63 -14.39
N LYS A 27 7.62 -9.01 -15.52
CA LYS A 27 6.92 -9.71 -16.59
C LYS A 27 6.80 -11.20 -16.28
N LEU A 28 5.59 -11.74 -16.39
CA LEU A 28 5.36 -13.18 -16.36
C LEU A 28 5.63 -13.79 -17.74
N ASP A 29 6.71 -14.57 -17.83
CA ASP A 29 6.97 -15.45 -18.96
C ASP A 29 6.53 -16.88 -18.62
N VAL A 30 5.39 -17.28 -19.19
CA VAL A 30 4.76 -18.58 -18.90
C VAL A 30 5.61 -19.76 -19.40
N ALA A 31 6.39 -19.55 -20.48
CA ALA A 31 7.26 -20.58 -21.03
C ALA A 31 8.50 -20.82 -20.17
N ALA A 32 8.99 -19.78 -19.48
CA ALA A 32 10.09 -19.88 -18.53
C ALA A 32 9.72 -20.55 -17.21
N GLY A 33 8.43 -20.55 -16.87
CA GLY A 33 7.95 -20.86 -15.55
C GLY A 33 8.48 -19.91 -14.46
N ARG A 34 8.33 -20.32 -13.20
CA ARG A 34 8.60 -19.48 -12.02
C ARG A 34 10.07 -19.22 -11.70
N GLY A 35 11.01 -19.95 -12.31
CA GLY A 35 12.43 -19.92 -11.93
C GLY A 35 13.13 -18.57 -12.16
N ARG A 36 12.56 -17.70 -13.00
CA ARG A 36 13.08 -16.36 -13.30
C ARG A 36 12.35 -15.23 -12.57
N LEU A 37 11.34 -15.55 -11.75
CA LEU A 37 10.56 -14.54 -11.05
C LEU A 37 11.26 -14.15 -9.74
N THR A 38 11.35 -12.84 -9.50
CA THR A 38 11.71 -12.30 -8.20
C THR A 38 10.57 -12.60 -7.24
N TYR A 39 10.86 -13.33 -6.16
CA TYR A 39 9.87 -13.61 -5.14
C TYR A 39 9.35 -12.31 -4.50
N GLY A 40 8.03 -12.19 -4.37
CA GLY A 40 7.40 -11.04 -3.74
C GLY A 40 7.38 -9.76 -4.59
N GLN A 41 7.61 -9.84 -5.92
CA GLN A 41 7.36 -8.74 -6.85
C GLN A 41 6.13 -9.06 -7.70
N SER A 42 5.23 -8.08 -7.87
CA SER A 42 3.97 -8.26 -8.61
C SER A 42 4.21 -8.65 -10.07
N VAL A 43 3.36 -9.51 -10.65
CA VAL A 43 3.36 -9.83 -12.10
C VAL A 43 2.25 -9.10 -12.88
N THR A 44 1.45 -8.31 -12.17
CA THR A 44 0.34 -7.53 -12.72
C THR A 44 0.68 -6.04 -12.61
N ASP A 45 -0.02 -5.31 -11.74
CA ASP A 45 0.20 -3.88 -11.51
C ASP A 45 1.37 -3.65 -10.56
N ALA A 46 1.99 -2.48 -10.68
CA ALA A 46 3.14 -2.12 -9.88
C ALA A 46 2.75 -1.83 -8.43
N CYS A 47 3.31 -2.59 -7.49
CA CYS A 47 3.05 -2.41 -6.07
C CYS A 47 4.09 -1.51 -5.41
N MET A 48 3.72 -0.89 -4.28
CA MET A 48 4.68 -0.35 -3.34
C MET A 48 5.43 -1.48 -2.59
N ASP A 49 6.63 -1.21 -2.11
CA ASP A 49 7.39 -2.15 -1.26
C ASP A 49 6.87 -2.19 0.19
N TRP A 50 7.47 -3.10 0.96
CA TRP A 50 7.12 -3.32 2.35
C TRP A 50 7.34 -2.09 3.23
N ASP A 51 8.48 -1.41 3.12
CA ASP A 51 8.81 -0.26 3.98
C ASP A 51 7.88 0.92 3.70
N SER A 52 7.54 1.14 2.43
CA SER A 52 6.52 2.13 2.06
C SER A 52 5.16 1.74 2.63
N THR A 53 4.82 0.45 2.66
CA THR A 53 3.53 -0.05 3.19
C THR A 53 3.41 0.26 4.67
N VAL A 54 4.46 -0.05 5.44
CA VAL A 54 4.52 0.26 6.88
C VAL A 54 4.38 1.76 7.11
N THR A 55 5.09 2.57 6.32
CA THR A 55 5.03 4.03 6.40
C THR A 55 3.61 4.57 6.10
N ALA A 56 2.97 4.07 5.05
CA ALA A 56 1.62 4.47 4.67
C ALA A 56 0.59 4.09 5.74
N LEU A 57 0.65 2.85 6.26
CA LEU A 57 -0.24 2.40 7.33
C LEU A 57 -0.05 3.20 8.62
N ALA A 58 1.20 3.53 8.98
CA ALA A 58 1.49 4.38 10.14
C ALA A 58 0.88 5.78 9.97
N ALA A 59 1.03 6.38 8.79
CA ALA A 59 0.46 7.69 8.48
C ALA A 59 -1.09 7.68 8.51
N LEU A 60 -1.71 6.64 7.95
CA LEU A 60 -3.17 6.47 7.98
C LEU A 60 -3.68 6.26 9.42
N ALA A 61 -3.00 5.42 10.21
CA ALA A 61 -3.33 5.19 11.60
C ALA A 61 -3.21 6.47 12.44
N ASN A 62 -2.17 7.28 12.20
CA ASN A 62 -2.02 8.60 12.83
C ASN A 62 -3.17 9.54 12.44
N GLY A 63 -3.58 9.54 11.17
CA GLY A 63 -4.74 10.32 10.71
C GLY A 63 -6.03 9.94 11.43
N VAL A 64 -6.32 8.64 11.52
CA VAL A 64 -7.52 8.13 12.23
C VAL A 64 -7.48 8.47 13.72
N ARG A 65 -6.32 8.35 14.38
CA ARG A 65 -6.15 8.75 15.78
C ARG A 65 -6.37 10.25 15.98
N GLY A 66 -5.83 11.09 15.08
CA GLY A 66 -6.01 12.54 15.11
C GLY A 66 -7.48 12.93 15.04
N ARG A 67 -8.24 12.35 14.09
CA ARG A 67 -9.68 12.58 13.95
C ARG A 67 -10.45 12.23 15.23
N ARG A 68 -10.23 11.02 15.76
CA ARG A 68 -10.91 10.54 16.97
C ARG A 68 -10.63 11.35 18.24
N ALA A 69 -9.50 12.08 18.27
CA ALA A 69 -9.16 12.95 19.40
C ALA A 69 -9.77 14.36 19.27
N ALA A 70 -10.24 14.72 18.07
CA ALA A 70 -10.92 15.98 17.78
C ALA A 70 -12.46 15.88 17.83
N ASP A 71 -12.99 14.65 17.79
CA ASP A 71 -14.39 14.31 18.09
C ASP A 71 -14.67 14.39 19.62
#